data_AF-A0A662P2C9-F1
#
_entry.id   AF-A0A662P2C9-F1
#
_cell.length_a   1.000
_cell.length_b   1.000
_cell.length_c   1.000
_cell.angle_alpha   90.00
_cell.angle_beta   90.00
_cell.angle_gamma   90.00
#
_symmetry.space_group_name_H-M   'P 1'
#
loop_
_entity.id
_entity.type
_entity.pdbx_description
1 polymer ?
#
loop_
_entity_poly.entity_id
_entity_poly.type
_entity_poly.pdbx_seq_one_letter_code
_entity_poly.pdbx_strand_id
1 'polypeptide(L)'
;MSLEVSPNALWEILYVAVIVSLLLVVLLLTYLAINRSRRSVYKLIEKKLTSLEKRIDDLLKVPEEVENVFYQIENWVHSKSDQIELKFSGDIRIDPGGIISVEVGGKRYHKYVGGLRGVTVKRKGENSFLLSRSYSP
;
A
#
# COMPACT_ATOMS: atom_id res chain seq x y z
N MET A 1 72.39 -30.58 2.04
CA MET A 1 71.44 -31.04 3.07
C MET A 1 70.25 -31.66 2.36
N SER A 2 70.15 -32.99 2.29
CA SER A 2 68.90 -33.65 1.89
C SER A 2 67.98 -33.67 3.10
N LEU A 3 66.78 -33.12 2.96
CA LEU A 3 65.71 -33.38 3.93
C LEU A 3 65.32 -34.85 3.79
N GLU A 4 65.83 -35.72 4.67
CA GLU A 4 65.27 -37.04 4.88
C GLU A 4 63.93 -36.87 5.60
N VAL A 5 62.86 -36.70 4.82
CA VAL A 5 61.50 -36.71 5.35
C VAL A 5 61.15 -38.17 5.63
N SER A 6 60.95 -38.52 6.90
CA SER A 6 60.54 -39.87 7.26
C SER A 6 59.21 -40.19 6.56
N PRO A 7 59.00 -41.44 6.08
CA PRO A 7 57.75 -41.82 5.41
C PRO A 7 56.51 -41.51 6.27
N ASN A 8 56.64 -41.57 7.58
CA ASN A 8 55.57 -41.26 8.54
C ASN A 8 55.15 -39.78 8.50
N ALA A 9 56.12 -38.87 8.39
CA ALA A 9 55.83 -37.43 8.30
C ALA A 9 55.10 -37.06 6.99
N LEU A 10 55.38 -37.77 5.88
CA LEU A 10 54.64 -37.63 4.62
C LEU A 10 53.17 -38.06 4.77
N TRP A 11 52.90 -39.17 5.47
CA TRP A 11 51.54 -39.64 5.73
C TRP A 11 50.75 -38.69 6.63
N GLU A 12 51.38 -38.13 7.66
CA GLU A 12 50.77 -37.14 8.55
C GLU A 12 50.40 -35.84 7.80
N ILE A 13 51.28 -35.33 6.94
CA ILE A 13 51.00 -34.15 6.11
C ILE A 13 49.86 -34.42 5.13
N LEU A 14 49.84 -35.60 4.50
CA LEU A 14 48.74 -36.00 3.60
C LEU A 14 47.41 -36.09 4.35
N TYR A 15 47.40 -36.67 5.54
CA TYR A 15 46.22 -36.78 6.39
C TYR A 15 45.67 -35.40 6.78
N VAL A 16 46.54 -34.49 7.21
CA VAL A 16 46.17 -33.11 7.54
C VAL A 16 45.64 -32.37 6.31
N ALA A 17 46.28 -32.52 5.15
CA ALA A 17 45.83 -31.89 3.91
C ALA A 17 44.43 -32.36 3.49
N VAL A 18 44.11 -33.65 3.65
CA VAL A 18 42.78 -34.21 3.38
C VAL A 18 41.72 -33.62 4.33
N ILE A 19 42.02 -33.52 5.62
CA ILE A 19 41.10 -32.94 6.62
C ILE A 19 40.83 -31.46 6.32
N VAL A 20 41.88 -30.67 6.05
CA VAL A 20 41.73 -29.25 5.73
C VAL A 20 40.94 -29.08 4.44
N SER A 21 41.17 -29.92 3.43
CA SER A 21 40.41 -29.88 2.17
C SER A 21 38.93 -30.20 2.39
N LEU A 22 38.62 -31.22 3.20
CA LEU A 22 37.24 -31.57 3.57
C LEU A 22 36.54 -30.42 4.30
N LEU A 23 37.22 -29.77 5.25
CA LEU A 23 36.67 -28.62 5.97
C LEU A 23 36.35 -27.45 5.02
N LEU A 24 37.24 -27.16 4.07
CA LEU A 24 37.00 -26.11 3.07
C LEU A 24 35.80 -26.42 2.18
N VAL A 25 35.63 -27.68 1.76
CA VAL A 25 34.47 -28.11 0.97
C VAL A 25 33.17 -27.94 1.77
N VAL A 26 33.16 -28.34 3.04
CA VAL A 26 31.99 -28.16 3.93
C VAL A 26 31.64 -26.68 4.10
N LEU A 27 32.65 -25.83 4.31
CA LEU A 27 32.46 -24.37 4.41
C LEU A 27 31.85 -23.79 3.13
N LEU A 28 32.36 -24.20 1.96
CA LEU A 28 31.87 -23.74 0.66
C LEU A 28 30.41 -24.17 0.42
N LEU A 29 30.07 -25.43 0.72
CA LEU A 29 28.70 -25.94 0.58
C LEU A 29 27.73 -25.22 1.53
N THR A 30 28.16 -24.98 2.76
CA THR A 30 27.36 -24.24 3.76
C THR A 30 27.12 -22.80 3.30
N TYR A 31 28.15 -22.13 2.78
CA TYR A 31 28.03 -20.78 2.21
C TYR A 31 27.06 -20.75 1.02
N LEU A 32 27.17 -21.69 0.09
CA LEU A 32 26.27 -21.80 -1.06
C LEU A 32 24.81 -22.05 -0.64
N ALA A 33 24.59 -22.91 0.36
CA ALA A 33 23.27 -23.20 0.90
C ALA A 33 22.63 -21.97 1.56
N ILE A 34 23.40 -21.25 2.40
CA ILE A 34 22.95 -20.00 3.02
C ILE A 34 22.62 -18.96 1.97
N ASN A 35 23.45 -18.80 0.93
CA ASN A 35 23.23 -17.80 -0.10
C ASN A 35 22.00 -18.11 -0.97
N ARG A 36 21.76 -19.39 -1.29
CA ARG A 36 20.51 -19.83 -1.95
C ARG A 36 19.29 -19.58 -1.08
N SER A 37 19.38 -19.89 0.22
CA SER A 37 18.31 -19.63 1.19
C SER A 37 17.98 -18.14 1.28
N ARG A 38 19.00 -17.28 1.43
CA ARG A 38 18.86 -15.82 1.41
C ARG A 38 18.14 -15.32 0.16
N ARG A 39 18.54 -15.80 -1.02
CA ARG A 39 17.89 -15.41 -2.28
C ARG A 39 16.41 -15.80 -2.33
N SER A 40 16.05 -16.97 -1.80
CA SER A 40 14.65 -17.41 -1.71
C SER A 40 13.84 -16.52 -0.76
N VAL A 41 14.39 -16.22 0.41
CA VAL A 41 13.77 -15.34 1.40
C VAL A 41 13.57 -13.93 0.84
N TYR A 42 14.58 -13.34 0.18
CA TYR A 42 14.44 -12.03 -0.45
C TYR A 42 13.33 -12.01 -1.51
N LYS A 43 13.25 -13.02 -2.37
CA LYS A 43 12.16 -13.13 -3.35
C LYS A 43 10.78 -13.24 -2.71
N LEU A 44 10.68 -13.92 -1.57
CA LEU A 44 9.42 -14.04 -0.83
C LEU A 44 9.02 -12.70 -0.20
N ILE A 45 9.98 -11.98 0.38
CA ILE A 45 9.76 -10.64 0.94
C ILE A 45 9.32 -9.68 -0.17
N GLU A 46 10.03 -9.64 -1.30
CA GLU A 46 9.70 -8.80 -2.45
C GLU A 46 8.27 -9.06 -2.95
N LYS A 47 7.89 -10.33 -3.15
CA LYS A 47 6.52 -10.69 -3.53
C LYS A 47 5.48 -10.22 -2.53
N LYS A 48 5.75 -10.36 -1.23
CA LYS A 48 4.82 -9.88 -0.18
C LYS A 48 4.73 -8.35 -0.17
N LEU A 49 5.84 -7.67 -0.39
CA LEU A 49 5.91 -6.21 -0.43
C LEU A 49 5.10 -5.66 -1.61
N THR A 50 5.30 -6.18 -2.82
CA THR A 50 4.52 -5.79 -4.00
C THR A 50 3.03 -6.10 -3.83
N SER A 51 2.70 -7.22 -3.17
CA SER A 51 1.30 -7.54 -2.88
C SER A 51 0.67 -6.56 -1.88
N LEU A 52 1.44 -6.11 -0.89
CA LEU A 52 1.00 -5.09 0.08
C LEU A 52 0.85 -3.72 -0.58
N GLU A 53 1.83 -3.29 -1.38
CA GLU A 53 1.78 -2.04 -2.15
C GLU A 53 0.53 -2.00 -3.02
N LYS A 54 0.27 -3.07 -3.79
CA LYS A 54 -0.95 -3.16 -4.61
C LYS A 54 -2.23 -3.05 -3.78
N ARG A 55 -2.29 -3.70 -2.60
CA ARG A 55 -3.45 -3.61 -1.71
C ARG A 55 -3.61 -2.22 -1.11
N ILE A 56 -2.51 -1.53 -0.81
CA ILE A 56 -2.54 -0.15 -0.31
C ILE A 56 -3.03 0.78 -1.42
N ASP A 57 -2.53 0.64 -2.64
CA ASP A 57 -3.01 1.40 -3.80
C ASP A 57 -4.51 1.17 -4.04
N ASP A 58 -4.97 -0.08 -3.98
CA ASP A 58 -6.40 -0.41 -4.10
C ASP A 58 -7.25 0.15 -2.93
N LEU A 59 -6.66 0.32 -1.73
CA LEU A 59 -7.33 0.92 -0.58
C LEU A 59 -7.36 2.45 -0.63
N LEU A 60 -6.31 3.07 -1.15
CA LEU A 60 -6.18 4.52 -1.32
C LEU A 60 -6.92 5.03 -2.54
N LYS A 61 -7.20 4.17 -3.52
CA LYS A 61 -7.96 4.54 -4.70
C LYS A 61 -9.39 4.91 -4.30
N VAL A 62 -9.66 6.21 -4.34
CA VAL A 62 -11.01 6.74 -4.21
C VAL A 62 -11.78 6.31 -5.46
N PRO A 63 -12.98 5.72 -5.34
CA PRO A 63 -13.79 5.38 -6.50
C PRO A 63 -14.07 6.63 -7.34
N GLU A 64 -14.02 6.51 -8.65
CA GLU A 64 -14.25 7.63 -9.60
C GLU A 64 -15.60 8.32 -9.36
N GLU A 65 -16.63 7.55 -8.96
CA GLU A 65 -17.93 8.08 -8.57
C GLU A 65 -17.84 9.06 -7.39
N VAL A 66 -16.98 8.77 -6.40
CA VAL A 66 -16.78 9.61 -5.21
C VAL A 66 -15.96 10.85 -5.57
N GLU A 67 -14.91 10.70 -6.39
CA GLU A 67 -14.13 11.84 -6.90
C GLU A 67 -15.01 12.81 -7.69
N ASN A 68 -15.90 12.28 -8.55
CA ASN A 68 -16.83 13.09 -9.34
C ASN A 68 -17.82 13.85 -8.45
N VAL A 69 -18.34 13.23 -7.38
CA VAL A 69 -19.17 13.93 -6.39
C VAL A 69 -18.42 15.07 -5.74
N PHE A 70 -17.19 14.83 -5.26
CA PHE A 70 -16.38 15.89 -4.66
C PHE A 70 -16.10 17.03 -5.63
N TYR A 71 -15.77 16.71 -6.88
CA TYR A 71 -15.51 17.69 -7.93
C TYR A 71 -16.75 18.54 -8.25
N GLN A 72 -17.93 17.92 -8.37
CA GLN A 72 -19.18 18.64 -8.63
C GLN A 72 -19.55 19.57 -7.48
N ILE A 73 -19.37 19.13 -6.23
CA ILE A 73 -19.65 19.96 -5.05
C ILE A 73 -18.67 21.14 -4.97
N GLU A 74 -17.38 20.91 -5.21
CA GLU A 74 -16.35 21.96 -5.20
C GLU A 74 -16.60 23.02 -6.29
N ASN A 75 -16.91 22.59 -7.51
CA ASN A 75 -17.30 23.51 -8.58
C ASN A 75 -18.59 24.26 -8.27
N TRP A 76 -19.57 23.56 -7.69
CA TRP A 76 -20.82 24.19 -7.30
C TRP A 76 -20.61 25.23 -6.22
N VAL A 77 -19.77 24.98 -5.22
CA VAL A 77 -19.37 25.96 -4.19
C VAL A 77 -18.85 27.26 -4.82
N HIS A 78 -18.03 27.16 -5.85
CA HIS A 78 -17.52 28.33 -6.57
C HIS A 78 -18.51 28.92 -7.57
N SER A 79 -19.66 28.29 -7.79
CA SER A 79 -20.72 28.80 -8.65
C SER A 79 -21.66 29.77 -7.92
N LYS A 80 -22.37 30.58 -8.70
CA LYS A 80 -23.48 31.43 -8.24
C LYS A 80 -24.80 30.67 -8.02
N SER A 81 -24.82 29.35 -8.20
CA SER A 81 -26.05 28.56 -8.03
C SER A 81 -26.31 28.28 -6.57
N ASP A 82 -27.56 28.44 -6.15
CA ASP A 82 -27.98 28.17 -4.76
C ASP A 82 -28.26 26.69 -4.51
N GLN A 83 -28.40 25.89 -5.58
CA GLN A 83 -28.69 24.46 -5.51
C GLN A 83 -27.92 23.66 -6.56
N ILE A 84 -27.61 22.41 -6.24
CA ILE A 84 -27.12 21.40 -7.18
C ILE A 84 -27.80 20.07 -6.89
N GLU A 85 -28.17 19.36 -7.95
CA GLU A 85 -28.65 17.98 -7.87
C GLU A 85 -27.54 17.03 -8.33
N LEU A 86 -27.14 16.14 -7.42
CA LEU A 86 -26.10 15.14 -7.65
C LEU A 86 -26.76 13.78 -7.85
N LYS A 87 -26.44 13.10 -8.94
CA LYS A 87 -26.84 11.70 -9.15
C LYS A 87 -25.78 10.79 -8.55
N PHE A 88 -26.12 10.13 -7.45
CA PHE A 88 -25.20 9.31 -6.69
C PHE A 88 -25.94 8.22 -5.92
N SER A 89 -25.40 7.00 -5.93
CA SER A 89 -25.99 5.78 -5.36
C SER A 89 -25.58 5.51 -3.90
N GLY A 90 -24.69 6.31 -3.33
CA GLY A 90 -24.24 6.20 -1.94
C GLY A 90 -24.98 7.12 -0.96
N ASP A 91 -24.41 7.34 0.22
CA ASP A 91 -24.86 8.37 1.18
C ASP A 91 -23.95 9.59 1.12
N ILE A 92 -24.52 10.79 1.25
CA ILE A 92 -23.77 12.05 1.29
C ILE A 92 -24.19 12.81 2.54
N ARG A 93 -23.21 13.18 3.36
CA ARG A 93 -23.39 14.03 4.53
C ARG A 93 -22.44 15.20 4.49
N ILE A 94 -22.88 16.34 4.98
CA ILE A 94 -22.05 17.53 5.12
C ILE A 94 -22.06 17.90 6.59
N ASP A 95 -20.88 17.87 7.21
CA ASP A 95 -20.71 18.26 8.59
C ASP A 95 -20.74 19.79 8.72
N PRO A 96 -21.14 20.34 9.88
CA PRO A 96 -21.20 21.79 10.11
C PRO A 96 -19.87 22.52 9.87
N GLY A 97 -18.74 21.81 9.95
CA GLY A 97 -17.40 22.31 9.65
C GLY A 97 -17.04 22.39 8.16
N GLY A 98 -17.94 22.00 7.25
CA GLY A 98 -17.68 22.00 5.80
C GLY A 98 -16.95 20.74 5.29
N ILE A 99 -16.99 19.65 6.05
CA ILE A 99 -16.46 18.35 5.63
C ILE A 99 -17.58 17.60 4.90
N ILE A 100 -17.33 17.20 3.65
CA ILE A 100 -18.19 16.30 2.92
C ILE A 100 -17.77 14.87 3.26
N SER A 101 -18.74 14.07 3.70
CA SER A 101 -18.59 12.65 3.96
C SER A 101 -19.43 11.87 2.95
N VAL A 102 -18.80 11.04 2.13
CA VAL A 102 -19.43 10.24 1.08
C VAL A 102 -19.24 8.76 1.40
N GLU A 103 -20.31 7.99 1.44
CA GLU A 103 -20.27 6.56 1.76
C GLU A 103 -20.70 5.69 0.58
N VAL A 104 -19.83 4.77 0.15
CA VAL A 104 -20.08 3.81 -0.95
C VAL A 104 -19.54 2.44 -0.57
N GLY A 105 -20.36 1.40 -0.72
CA GLY A 105 -19.93 0.01 -0.52
C GLY A 105 -19.36 -0.26 0.88
N GLY A 106 -19.84 0.45 1.91
CA GLY A 106 -19.38 0.33 3.29
C GLY A 106 -18.07 1.05 3.62
N LYS A 107 -17.50 1.82 2.69
CA LYS A 107 -16.37 2.73 2.93
C LYS A 107 -16.84 4.18 2.92
N ARG A 108 -16.33 4.97 3.87
CA ARG A 108 -16.62 6.40 3.98
C ARG A 108 -15.38 7.21 3.61
N TYR A 109 -15.56 8.15 2.70
CA TYR A 109 -14.55 9.07 2.19
C TYR A 109 -14.87 10.48 2.66
N HIS A 110 -13.84 11.24 3.00
CA HIS A 110 -13.99 12.58 3.54
C HIS A 110 -13.18 13.58 2.72
N LYS A 111 -13.78 14.71 2.36
CA LYS A 111 -13.06 15.84 1.76
C LYS A 111 -13.54 17.14 2.41
N TYR A 112 -12.60 17.95 2.84
CA TYR A 112 -12.91 19.32 3.25
C TYR A 112 -13.14 20.18 2.01
N VAL A 113 -14.28 20.86 1.95
CA VAL A 113 -14.58 21.83 0.90
C VAL A 113 -15.08 23.11 1.58
N GLY A 114 -14.31 24.19 1.43
CA GLY A 114 -14.66 25.49 1.98
C GLY A 114 -16.00 25.98 1.40
N GLY A 115 -16.78 26.78 2.14
CA GLY A 115 -18.05 27.33 1.62
C GLY A 115 -19.27 26.40 1.69
N LEU A 116 -19.14 25.23 2.33
CA LEU A 116 -20.27 24.32 2.59
C LEU A 116 -21.00 24.55 3.92
N ARG A 117 -20.60 25.56 4.70
CA ARG A 117 -21.26 25.90 5.95
C ARG A 117 -22.71 26.33 5.66
N GLY A 118 -23.67 25.69 6.32
CA GLY A 118 -25.10 25.97 6.11
C GLY A 118 -25.70 25.33 4.86
N VAL A 119 -24.97 24.43 4.18
CA VAL A 119 -25.53 23.60 3.11
C VAL A 119 -26.37 22.48 3.70
N THR A 120 -27.60 22.38 3.23
CA THR A 120 -28.50 21.26 3.56
C THR A 120 -28.44 20.21 2.45
N VAL A 121 -28.34 18.95 2.83
CA VAL A 121 -28.41 17.80 1.91
C VAL A 121 -29.79 17.15 2.04
N LYS A 122 -30.53 17.03 0.94
CA LYS A 122 -31.82 16.33 0.91
C LYS A 122 -31.79 15.23 -0.15
N ARG A 123 -32.07 13.99 0.25
CA ARG A 123 -32.20 12.88 -0.70
C ARG A 123 -33.47 13.04 -1.54
N LYS A 124 -33.33 13.00 -2.86
CA LYS A 124 -34.41 12.99 -3.85
C LYS A 124 -34.46 11.61 -4.53
N GLY A 125 -35.33 10.73 -4.06
CA GLY A 125 -35.43 9.37 -4.61
C GLY A 125 -34.23 8.47 -4.27
N GLU A 126 -34.06 7.40 -5.05
CA GLU A 126 -33.13 6.33 -4.69
C GLU A 126 -31.66 6.71 -4.91
N ASN A 127 -31.35 7.42 -6.01
CA ASN A 127 -29.96 7.72 -6.44
C ASN A 127 -29.71 9.21 -6.71
N SER A 128 -30.37 10.14 -6.00
CA SER A 128 -30.06 11.55 -6.15
C SER A 128 -30.16 12.37 -4.87
N PHE A 129 -29.34 13.41 -4.79
CA PHE A 129 -29.23 14.32 -3.67
C PHE A 129 -29.32 15.76 -4.15
N LEU A 130 -30.20 16.54 -3.53
CA LEU A 130 -30.24 17.98 -3.70
C LEU A 130 -29.42 18.62 -2.57
N LEU A 131 -28.38 19.34 -2.94
CA LEU A 131 -27.66 20.23 -2.03
C LEU A 131 -28.21 21.64 -2.21
N SER A 132 -28.43 22.34 -1.11
CA SER A 132 -29.00 23.68 -1.12
C SER A 132 -28.28 24.55 -0.11
N ARG A 133 -27.89 25.76 -0.51
CA ARG A 133 -27.38 26.76 0.43
C ARG A 133 -28.56 27.39 1.15
N SER A 134 -28.56 27.31 2.48
CA SER A 134 -29.47 28.11 3.29
C SER A 134 -28.71 29.38 3.68
N TYR A 135 -28.86 30.46 2.91
CA TYR A 135 -28.46 31.77 3.41
C TYR A 135 -29.45 32.12 4.52
N SER A 136 -29.07 31.90 5.78
CA SER A 136 -29.73 32.66 6.84
C SER A 136 -29.33 34.12 6.63
N PRO A 137 -30.30 35.05 6.57
CA PRO A 137 -30.00 36.48 6.54
C PRO A 137 -29.20 36.92 7.77
#